data_AF-A0A2S6QZT0-F1
#
_entry.id   AF-A0A2S6QZT0-F1
#
_cell.length_a   1.000
_cell.length_b   1.000
_cell.length_c   1.000
_cell.angle_alpha   90.00
_cell.angle_beta   90.00
_cell.angle_gamma   90.00
#
_symmetry.space_group_name_H-M   'P 1'
#
loop_
_entity.id
_entity.type
_entity.pdbx_description
1 polymer ?
#
loop_
_entity_poly.entity_id
_entity_poly.type
_entity_poly.pdbx_seq_one_letter_code
_entity_poly.pdbx_strand_id
1 'polypeptide(L)'
;MKVLVLGAGVVGTAAAYYLNQAGHEVTVVERNDGAGLETSFANGGIVSAFTARPWATPEVPRMLIKWFGRQDAPYLFRLRPDWAQWRWALKFLRQCTRERF
;
A
#
# COMPACT_ATOMS: atom_id res chain seq x y z
N MET A 1 -21.55 20.36 -2.64
CA MET A 1 -21.88 19.15 -3.45
C MET A 1 -22.02 17.96 -2.50
N LYS A 2 -22.74 16.89 -2.88
CA LYS A 2 -22.79 15.63 -2.11
C LYS A 2 -21.65 14.71 -2.53
N VAL A 3 -20.90 14.18 -1.57
CA VAL A 3 -19.75 13.31 -1.81
C VAL A 3 -19.86 12.05 -0.96
N LEU A 4 -19.71 10.89 -1.59
CA LEU A 4 -19.65 9.60 -0.91
C LEU A 4 -18.20 9.13 -0.84
N VAL A 5 -17.71 8.85 0.37
CA VAL A 5 -16.38 8.29 0.61
C VAL A 5 -16.54 6.83 1.05
N LEU A 6 -15.90 5.92 0.32
CA LEU A 6 -15.92 4.49 0.63
C LEU A 6 -14.65 4.11 1.42
N GLY A 7 -14.85 3.67 2.66
CA GLY A 7 -13.81 3.29 3.62
C GLY A 7 -13.51 4.40 4.63
N ALA A 8 -13.55 4.05 5.92
CA ALA A 8 -13.19 4.89 7.06
C ALA A 8 -11.78 4.57 7.58
N GLY A 9 -10.84 4.19 6.70
CA GLY A 9 -9.41 4.19 7.01
C GLY A 9 -8.82 5.60 6.99
N VAL A 10 -7.54 5.75 7.37
CA VAL A 10 -6.86 7.05 7.52
C VAL A 10 -6.99 7.98 6.30
N VAL A 11 -6.91 7.42 5.10
CA VAL A 11 -7.06 8.17 3.83
C VAL A 11 -8.50 8.66 3.66
N GLY A 12 -9.49 7.79 3.87
CA GLY A 12 -10.90 8.12 3.70
C GLY A 12 -11.37 9.14 4.72
N THR A 13 -10.99 8.99 5.99
CA THR A 13 -11.33 9.95 7.05
C THR A 13 -10.67 11.31 6.81
N ALA A 14 -9.41 11.34 6.38
CA ALA A 14 -8.72 12.59 6.04
C ALA A 14 -9.40 13.29 4.85
N ALA A 15 -9.71 12.55 3.78
CA ALA A 15 -10.42 13.10 2.63
C ALA A 15 -11.79 13.66 3.03
N ALA A 16 -12.57 12.90 3.81
CA ALA A 16 -13.90 13.32 4.27
C ALA A 16 -13.83 14.59 5.12
N TYR A 17 -12.84 14.69 6.02
CA TYR A 17 -12.62 15.87 6.85
C TYR A 17 -12.38 17.13 6.00
N TYR A 18 -11.45 17.07 5.05
CA TYR A 18 -11.12 18.23 4.22
C TYR A 18 -12.22 18.59 3.22
N LEU A 19 -12.94 17.59 2.69
CA LEU A 19 -14.12 17.83 1.85
C LEU A 19 -15.24 18.51 2.64
N ASN A 20 -15.48 18.07 3.87
CA ASN A 20 -16.46 18.71 4.75
C ASN A 20 -16.06 20.16 5.08
N GLN A 21 -14.78 20.41 5.39
CA GLN A 21 -14.28 21.78 5.60
C GLN A 21 -14.44 22.68 4.38
N ALA A 22 -14.33 22.13 3.17
CA ALA A 22 -14.57 22.86 1.93
C ALA A 22 -16.07 23.07 1.61
N GLY A 23 -16.99 22.72 2.51
CA GLY A 23 -18.43 22.96 2.37
C GLY A 23 -19.18 21.88 1.58
N HIS A 24 -18.59 20.69 1.41
CA HIS A 24 -19.28 19.55 0.81
C HIS A 24 -20.09 18.77 1.87
N GLU A 25 -21.24 18.23 1.47
CA GLU A 25 -22.00 17.27 2.27
C GLU A 25 -21.38 15.89 2.05
N VAL A 26 -20.68 15.37 3.06
CA VAL A 26 -19.90 14.12 2.95
C VAL A 26 -20.58 13.00 3.72
N THR A 27 -20.79 11.86 3.06
CA THR A 27 -21.18 10.60 3.70
C THR A 27 -20.01 9.63 3.60
N VAL A 28 -19.61 9.04 4.73
CA VAL A 28 -18.59 7.99 4.77
C VAL A 28 -19.27 6.65 5.00
N VAL A 29 -18.95 5.65 4.17
CA VAL A 29 -19.46 4.28 4.31
C VAL A 29 -18.29 3.36 4.59
N GLU A 30 -18.35 2.65 5.71
CA GLU A 30 -17.37 1.65 6.14
C GLU A 30 -18.03 0.28 6.18
N ARG A 31 -17.29 -0.78 5.81
CA ARG A 31 -17.79 -2.15 5.82
C ARG A 31 -17.67 -2.81 7.20
N ASN A 32 -16.71 -2.37 7.99
CA ASN A 32 -16.44 -2.88 9.32
C ASN A 32 -17.27 -2.13 10.38
N ASP A 33 -17.34 -2.70 11.60
CA ASP A 33 -18.10 -2.12 12.72
C ASP A 33 -17.50 -0.82 13.28
N GLY A 34 -16.34 -0.39 12.77
CA GLY A 34 -15.65 0.82 13.22
C GLY A 34 -14.66 1.34 12.20
N ALA A 35 -14.27 2.60 12.39
CA ALA A 35 -13.28 3.27 11.55
C ALA A 35 -11.88 2.71 11.80
N GLY A 36 -11.10 2.62 10.73
CA GLY A 36 -9.67 2.32 10.81
C GLY A 36 -9.31 0.91 11.28
N LEU A 37 -10.23 -0.07 11.29
CA LEU A 37 -9.99 -1.40 11.87
C LEU A 37 -9.08 -2.34 11.06
N GLU A 38 -8.64 -1.95 9.87
CA GLU A 38 -7.74 -2.76 9.03
C GLU A 38 -6.31 -2.19 9.02
N THR A 39 -5.73 -1.94 7.85
CA THR A 39 -4.37 -1.40 7.70
C THR A 39 -4.12 -0.15 8.55
N SER A 40 -5.16 0.65 8.80
CA SER A 40 -5.04 1.87 9.61
C SER A 40 -4.95 1.63 11.12
N PHE A 41 -5.35 0.47 11.63
CA PHE A 41 -5.47 0.18 13.07
C PHE A 41 -4.09 0.12 13.74
N ALA A 42 -3.15 -0.52 13.06
CA ALA A 42 -1.81 -0.79 13.57
C ALA A 42 -0.74 -0.46 12.51
N ASN A 43 -0.85 0.71 11.87
CA ASN A 43 0.09 1.16 10.83
C ASN A 43 1.49 1.56 11.34
N GLY A 44 1.78 1.36 12.63
CA GLY A 44 3.04 1.70 13.26
C GLY A 44 3.26 3.20 13.52
N GLY A 45 2.34 4.08 13.10
CA GLY A 45 2.39 5.53 13.36
C GLY A 45 3.59 6.25 12.74
N ILE A 46 4.31 5.62 11.81
CA ILE A 46 5.52 6.18 11.22
C ILE A 46 5.15 7.26 10.22
N VAL A 47 5.51 8.51 10.53
CA VAL A 47 5.47 9.62 9.57
C VAL A 47 6.78 9.66 8.82
N SER A 48 6.81 9.09 7.62
CA SER A 48 7.99 9.08 6.74
C SER A 48 8.01 10.33 5.85
N ALA A 49 9.14 11.03 5.79
CA ALA A 49 9.36 12.15 4.87
C ALA A 49 9.60 11.71 3.41
N PHE A 50 9.75 10.40 3.16
CA PHE A 50 9.94 9.87 1.82
C PHE A 50 8.60 9.47 1.18
N THR A 51 8.49 9.70 -0.12
CA THR A 51 7.28 9.47 -0.93
C THR A 51 6.65 8.11 -0.64
N ALA A 52 5.32 8.08 -0.48
CA ALA A 52 4.50 6.88 -0.35
C ALA A 52 4.42 6.07 -1.66
N ARG A 53 5.56 5.80 -2.31
CA ARG A 53 5.58 4.96 -3.51
C ARG A 53 5.27 3.51 -3.10
N PRO A 54 4.40 2.83 -3.86
CA PRO A 54 4.24 1.38 -3.71
C PRO A 54 5.59 0.68 -3.77
N TRP A 55 5.75 -0.39 -2.98
CA TRP A 55 6.97 -1.19 -3.03
C TRP A 55 7.09 -1.99 -4.33
N ALA A 56 5.98 -2.26 -5.03
CA ALA A 56 5.94 -3.04 -6.27
C ALA A 56 6.09 -2.16 -7.51
N THR A 57 7.19 -1.40 -7.63
CA THR A 57 7.39 -0.55 -8.80
C THR A 57 7.84 -1.36 -10.02
N PRO A 58 7.62 -0.87 -11.26
CA PRO A 58 8.04 -1.55 -12.49
C PRO A 58 9.56 -1.80 -12.58
N GLU A 59 10.37 -1.06 -11.83
CA GLU A 59 11.82 -1.17 -11.79
C GLU A 59 12.31 -2.31 -10.88
N VAL A 60 11.45 -2.81 -9.99
CA VAL A 60 11.82 -3.81 -8.98
C VAL A 60 12.39 -5.10 -9.60
N PRO A 61 11.83 -5.69 -10.67
CA PRO A 61 12.43 -6.89 -11.28
C PRO A 61 13.87 -6.65 -11.75
N ARG A 62 14.15 -5.49 -12.35
CA ARG A 62 15.51 -5.11 -12.77
C ARG A 62 16.43 -4.91 -11.56
N MET A 63 15.91 -4.32 -10.48
CA MET A 63 16.67 -4.20 -9.22
C MET A 63 16.97 -5.56 -8.61
N LEU A 64 16.01 -6.49 -8.57
CA LEU A 64 16.21 -7.82 -8.01
C LEU A 64 17.31 -8.58 -8.76
N ILE A 65 17.33 -8.52 -10.09
CA ILE A 65 18.40 -9.12 -10.91
C ILE A 65 19.75 -8.45 -10.60
N LYS A 66 19.79 -7.10 -10.57
CA LYS A 66 21.02 -6.34 -10.30
C LYS A 66 21.63 -6.63 -8.92
N TRP A 67 20.79 -6.90 -7.93
CA TRP A 67 21.21 -7.06 -6.53
C TRP A 67 21.14 -8.51 -6.04
N PHE A 68 20.91 -9.47 -6.94
CA PHE A 68 20.77 -10.87 -6.61
C PHE A 68 21.99 -11.40 -5.85
N GLY A 69 21.76 -12.07 -4.71
CA GLY A 69 22.82 -12.66 -3.88
C GLY A 69 23.59 -11.70 -2.98
N ARG A 70 23.34 -10.39 -3.06
CA ARG A 70 24.00 -9.39 -2.20
C ARG A 70 23.27 -9.26 -0.86
N GLN A 71 24.03 -9.24 0.25
CA GLN A 71 23.45 -9.12 1.60
C GLN A 71 23.03 -7.69 1.95
N ASP A 72 23.56 -6.70 1.23
CA ASP A 72 23.25 -5.27 1.32
C ASP A 72 22.21 -4.82 0.28
N ALA A 73 21.49 -5.76 -0.33
CA ALA A 73 20.46 -5.46 -1.31
C ALA A 73 19.30 -4.66 -0.69
N PRO A 74 18.76 -3.63 -1.38
CA PRO A 74 17.58 -2.88 -0.89
C PRO A 74 16.33 -3.77 -0.78
N TYR A 75 16.28 -4.85 -1.57
CA TYR A 75 15.31 -5.93 -1.44
C TYR A 75 16.04 -7.23 -1.14
N LEU A 76 16.11 -7.61 0.13
CA LEU A 76 16.75 -8.85 0.55
C LEU A 76 15.82 -10.04 0.31
N PHE A 77 16.07 -10.80 -0.76
CA PHE A 77 15.33 -12.02 -1.07
C PHE A 77 16.23 -13.25 -0.89
N ARG A 78 15.97 -14.04 0.16
CA ARG A 78 16.70 -15.28 0.44
C ARG A 78 15.99 -16.45 -0.23
N LEU A 79 16.68 -17.18 -1.10
CA LEU A 79 16.14 -18.39 -1.71
C LEU A 79 15.89 -19.46 -0.64
N ARG A 80 14.64 -19.88 -0.51
CA ARG A 80 14.27 -21.04 0.29
C ARG A 80 13.49 -22.00 -0.59
N PRO A 81 13.62 -23.32 -0.39
CA PRO A 81 12.76 -24.31 -1.04
C PRO A 81 11.37 -24.32 -0.38
N ASP A 82 10.69 -23.18 -0.37
CA ASP A 82 9.35 -23.00 0.19
C ASP A 82 8.37 -22.59 -0.91
N TRP A 83 7.33 -23.40 -1.10
CA TRP A 83 6.29 -23.15 -2.09
C TRP A 83 5.52 -21.84 -1.83
N ALA A 84 5.28 -21.49 -0.56
CA ALA A 84 4.57 -20.27 -0.22
C ALA A 84 5.36 -19.03 -0.65
N GLN A 85 6.68 -19.04 -0.42
CA GLN A 85 7.60 -18.02 -0.88
C GLN A 85 7.55 -17.84 -2.41
N TRP A 86 7.69 -18.92 -3.19
CA TRP A 86 7.71 -18.83 -4.66
C TRP A 86 6.37 -18.36 -5.24
N ARG A 87 5.26 -18.86 -4.68
CA ARG A 87 3.92 -18.41 -5.06
C ARG A 87 3.72 -16.93 -4.80
N TRP A 88 4.16 -16.43 -3.63
CA TRP A 88 4.09 -15.02 -3.31
C TRP A 88 5.00 -14.18 -4.21
N ALA A 89 6.23 -14.63 -4.47
CA ALA A 89 7.18 -13.94 -5.35
C ALA A 89 6.62 -13.75 -6.76
N LEU A 90 6.01 -14.79 -7.34
CA LEU A 90 5.35 -14.70 -8.64
C LEU A 90 4.17 -13.72 -8.63
N LYS A 91 3.36 -13.71 -7.56
CA LYS A 91 2.25 -12.74 -7.40
C LYS A 91 2.77 -11.31 -7.30
N PHE A 92 3.84 -11.10 -6.53
CA PHE A 92 4.47 -9.80 -6.35
C PHE A 92 5.06 -9.27 -7.66
N LEU A 93 5.82 -10.10 -8.39
CA LEU A 93 6.39 -9.74 -9.70
C LEU A 93 5.30 -9.38 -10.73
N ARG A 94 4.14 -10.05 -10.68
CA ARG A 94 2.98 -9.72 -11.53
C ARG A 94 2.36 -8.35 -11.23
N GLN A 95 2.58 -7.77 -10.05
CA GLN A 95 2.15 -6.41 -9.73
C GLN A 95 3.19 -5.34 -10.12
N CYS A 96 4.42 -5.73 -10.43
CA CYS A 96 5.49 -4.81 -10.82
C CYS A 96 5.40 -4.41 -12.30
N THR A 97 4.24 -3.90 -12.75
CA THR A 97 4.03 -3.44 -14.13
C THR A 97 3.59 -1.98 -14.16
N ARG A 98 3.88 -1.26 -15.24
CA ARG A 98 3.50 0.16 -15.38
C ARG A 98 1.99 0.39 -15.32
N GLU A 99 1.19 -0.57 -15.74
CA GLU A 99 -0.28 -0.49 -15.70
C GLU A 99 -0.86 -0.63 -14.29
N ARG A 100 -0.09 -1.21 -13.36
CA ARG A 100 -0.50 -1.50 -11.98
C ARG A 100 0.16 -0.58 -10.96
N PHE A 101 1.03 0.32 -11.43
CA PHE A 101 1.69 1.36 -10.65
C PHE A 101 0.94 2.68 -10.79
#